data_AF-A0AAW1JIM8-F1
#
_entry.id   AF-A0AAW1JIM8-F1
#
_cell.length_a   1.000
_cell.length_b   1.000
_cell.length_c   1.000
_cell.angle_alpha   90.00
_cell.angle_beta   90.00
_cell.angle_gamma   90.00
#
_symmetry.space_group_name_H-M   'P 1'
#
loop_
_entity.id
_entity.type
_entity.pdbx_description
1 polymer ?
#
loop_
_entity_poly.entity_id
_entity_poly.type
_entity_poly.pdbx_seq_one_letter_code
_entity_poly.pdbx_strand_id
1 'polypeptide(L)'
;MDSRKTALFEINLGMATCDGLTEPYLPAVLTICDLIEAGDVLPSVVLDCIKTKLESAKEQQALLGLQVLENIVKNCGGCIRDELTKKAYCDVFHNLARTASHNSVKRKLLELIKTWDCVFGEKPQHINLIILLNTMKADGFIFPNLQVSKAMLALYDAPRAIQKSDMTRKRKLESVPTPTQITSQSKLHKQEHFYFSQRQRK
;
A
#
# COMPACT_ATOMS: atom_id res chain seq x y z
N MET A 1 -15.85 21.14 -2.25
CA MET A 1 -15.43 19.74 -2.03
C MET A 1 -16.63 18.86 -2.38
N ASP A 2 -16.50 17.90 -3.29
CA ASP A 2 -17.63 17.05 -3.72
C ASP A 2 -17.92 16.01 -2.63
N SER A 3 -19.02 16.19 -1.90
CA SER A 3 -19.46 15.28 -0.83
C SER A 3 -19.56 13.82 -1.28
N ARG A 4 -19.79 13.56 -2.57
CA ARG A 4 -19.86 12.20 -3.12
C ARG A 4 -18.49 11.54 -3.22
N LYS A 5 -17.44 12.32 -3.47
CA LYS A 5 -16.06 11.81 -3.55
C LYS A 5 -15.53 11.45 -2.17
N THR A 6 -15.81 12.25 -1.16
CA THR A 6 -15.52 11.91 0.24
C THR A 6 -16.26 10.64 0.66
N ALA A 7 -17.56 10.53 0.35
CA ALA A 7 -18.32 9.30 0.64
C ALA A 7 -17.73 8.06 -0.07
N LEU A 8 -17.30 8.20 -1.32
CA LEU A 8 -16.65 7.11 -2.05
C LEU A 8 -15.32 6.70 -1.40
N PHE A 9 -14.53 7.66 -0.91
CA PHE A 9 -13.33 7.37 -0.14
C PHE A 9 -13.66 6.60 1.14
N GLU A 10 -14.65 7.02 1.92
CA GLU A 10 -15.06 6.36 3.17
C GLU A 10 -15.55 4.94 2.93
N ILE A 11 -16.33 4.71 1.87
CA ILE A 11 -16.77 3.37 1.45
C ILE A 11 -15.56 2.47 1.18
N ASN A 12 -14.59 2.95 0.39
CA ASN A 12 -13.39 2.18 0.09
C ASN A 12 -12.52 1.96 1.33
N LEU A 13 -12.43 2.95 2.22
CA LEU A 13 -11.73 2.79 3.48
C LEU A 13 -12.38 1.71 4.35
N GLY A 14 -13.71 1.69 4.42
CA GLY A 14 -14.47 0.64 5.10
C GLY A 14 -14.19 -0.76 4.54
N MET A 15 -14.15 -0.90 3.21
CA MET A 15 -13.80 -2.16 2.55
C MET A 15 -12.34 -2.57 2.82
N ALA A 16 -11.42 -1.61 2.80
CA ALA A 16 -9.99 -1.86 3.04
C ALA A 16 -9.70 -2.28 4.50
N THR A 17 -10.52 -1.86 5.46
CA THR A 17 -10.31 -2.10 6.90
C THR A 17 -11.41 -2.96 7.52
N CYS A 18 -11.95 -3.93 6.77
CA CYS A 18 -12.93 -4.86 7.30
C CYS A 18 -12.28 -5.85 8.29
N ASP A 19 -12.90 -6.08 9.45
CA ASP A 19 -12.29 -6.80 10.58
C ASP A 19 -11.91 -8.26 10.25
N GLY A 20 -12.55 -8.87 9.25
CA GLY A 20 -12.26 -10.24 8.82
C GLY A 20 -11.01 -10.37 7.95
N LEU A 21 -10.36 -9.26 7.60
CA LEU A 21 -9.19 -9.24 6.73
C LEU A 21 -7.90 -9.36 7.53
N THR A 22 -6.92 -10.08 6.99
CA THR A 22 -5.55 -10.13 7.54
C THR A 22 -4.67 -8.99 7.01
N GLU A 23 -4.99 -8.48 5.82
CA GLU A 23 -4.30 -7.40 5.13
C GLU A 23 -5.31 -6.49 4.43
N PRO A 24 -4.96 -5.24 4.08
CA PRO A 24 -5.94 -4.32 3.50
C PRO A 24 -6.42 -4.81 2.14
N TYR A 25 -7.72 -4.68 1.87
CA TYR A 25 -8.27 -5.09 0.59
C TYR A 25 -7.69 -4.25 -0.57
N LEU A 26 -6.76 -4.84 -1.32
CA LEU A 26 -5.93 -4.13 -2.28
C LEU A 26 -6.72 -3.33 -3.33
N PRO A 27 -7.81 -3.83 -3.95
CA PRO A 27 -8.59 -3.04 -4.91
C PRO A 27 -9.17 -1.76 -4.31
N ALA A 28 -9.60 -1.78 -3.05
CA ALA A 28 -10.06 -0.57 -2.36
C ALA A 28 -8.90 0.38 -2.05
N VAL A 29 -7.73 -0.14 -1.66
CA VAL A 29 -6.52 0.68 -1.45
C VAL A 29 -6.08 1.37 -2.74
N LEU A 30 -6.11 0.68 -3.88
CA LEU A 30 -5.79 1.29 -5.18
C LEU A 30 -6.79 2.40 -5.54
N THR A 31 -8.08 2.16 -5.31
CA THR A 31 -9.13 3.17 -5.53
C THR A 31 -8.93 4.39 -4.63
N ILE A 32 -8.59 4.18 -3.36
CA ILE A 32 -8.21 5.26 -2.44
C ILE A 32 -7.04 6.06 -2.99
N CYS A 33 -5.99 5.39 -3.47
CA CYS A 33 -4.82 6.06 -4.02
C CYS A 33 -5.17 6.91 -5.25
N ASP A 34 -6.01 6.39 -6.16
CA ASP A 34 -6.45 7.11 -7.35
C ASP A 34 -7.27 8.37 -6.99
N LEU A 35 -8.14 8.30 -5.96
CA LEU A 35 -8.91 9.46 -5.48
C LEU A 35 -8.01 10.55 -4.90
N ILE A 36 -6.98 10.18 -4.14
CA ILE A 36 -6.03 11.14 -3.57
C ILE A 36 -5.18 11.76 -4.68
N GLU A 37 -4.68 10.95 -5.62
CA GLU A 37 -3.86 11.40 -6.75
C GLU A 37 -4.63 12.35 -7.67
N ALA A 38 -5.93 12.12 -7.88
CA ALA A 38 -6.82 13.01 -8.63
C ALA A 38 -7.14 14.33 -7.90
N GLY A 39 -6.80 14.45 -6.62
CA GLY A 39 -7.21 15.58 -5.78
C GLY A 39 -8.71 15.61 -5.47
N ASP A 40 -9.41 14.47 -5.66
CA ASP A 40 -10.85 14.34 -5.39
C ASP A 40 -11.17 14.46 -3.89
N VAL A 41 -10.19 14.17 -3.02
CA VAL A 41 -10.29 14.28 -1.57
C VAL A 41 -9.06 15.01 -1.01
N LEU A 42 -9.30 15.99 -0.14
CA LEU A 42 -8.22 16.77 0.48
C LEU A 42 -7.39 15.89 1.43
N PRO A 43 -6.05 16.09 1.50
CA PRO A 43 -5.16 15.37 2.42
C PRO A 43 -5.62 15.38 3.87
N SER A 44 -6.11 16.52 4.39
CA SER A 44 -6.61 16.62 5.76
C SER A 44 -7.80 15.69 6.01
N VAL A 45 -8.76 15.67 5.09
CA VAL A 45 -9.96 14.82 5.16
C VAL A 45 -9.59 13.34 5.09
N VAL A 46 -8.65 12.98 4.20
CA VAL A 46 -8.11 11.62 4.11
C VAL A 46 -7.56 11.17 5.47
N LEU A 47 -6.73 12.01 6.09
CA LEU A 47 -6.08 11.70 7.37
C LEU A 47 -7.07 11.66 8.53
N ASP A 48 -8.10 12.50 8.53
CA ASP A 48 -9.19 12.48 9.52
C ASP A 48 -10.02 11.19 9.41
N CYS A 49 -10.39 10.78 8.20
CA CYS A 49 -11.08 9.51 7.99
C CYS A 49 -10.22 8.32 8.42
N ILE A 50 -8.91 8.32 8.11
CA ILE A 50 -7.97 7.28 8.56
C ILE A 50 -7.87 7.25 10.08
N LYS A 51 -7.79 8.42 10.73
CA LYS A 51 -7.71 8.53 12.19
C LYS A 51 -8.85 7.79 12.88
N THR A 52 -10.08 7.84 12.33
CA THR A 52 -11.21 7.07 12.87
C THR A 52 -10.97 5.56 12.91
N LYS A 53 -10.18 5.01 11.97
CA LYS A 53 -9.80 3.60 11.96
C LYS A 53 -8.69 3.31 12.96
N LEU A 54 -7.74 4.23 13.12
CA LEU A 54 -6.65 4.11 14.09
C LEU A 54 -7.15 4.09 15.54
N GLU A 55 -8.22 4.82 15.81
CA GLU A 55 -8.88 4.90 17.13
C GLU A 55 -9.89 3.77 17.38
N SER A 56 -10.00 2.79 16.47
CA SER A 56 -10.88 1.65 16.65
C SER A 56 -10.49 0.80 17.86
N ALA A 57 -11.49 0.38 18.64
CA ALA A 57 -11.29 -0.57 19.74
C ALA A 57 -10.84 -1.95 19.24
N LYS A 58 -11.12 -2.27 17.97
CA LYS A 58 -10.74 -3.54 17.34
C LYS A 58 -9.31 -3.46 16.83
N GLU A 59 -8.44 -4.27 17.44
CA GLU A 59 -7.01 -4.35 17.12
C GLU A 59 -6.77 -4.47 15.60
N GLN A 60 -7.48 -5.40 14.97
CA GLN A 60 -7.28 -5.67 13.55
C GLN A 60 -7.68 -4.51 12.65
N GLN A 61 -8.76 -3.80 12.99
CA GLN A 61 -9.17 -2.63 12.23
C GLN A 61 -8.15 -1.48 12.35
N ALA A 62 -7.61 -1.26 13.55
CA ALA A 62 -6.57 -0.26 13.77
C ALA A 62 -5.28 -0.61 13.01
N LEU A 63 -4.88 -1.89 13.00
CA LEU A 63 -3.74 -2.38 12.22
C LEU A 63 -3.94 -2.20 10.71
N LEU A 64 -5.10 -2.58 10.19
CA LEU A 64 -5.45 -2.36 8.78
C LEU A 64 -5.46 -0.86 8.45
N GLY A 65 -5.95 -0.01 9.35
CA GLY A 65 -5.87 1.45 9.21
C GLY A 65 -4.44 1.97 9.09
N LEU A 66 -3.52 1.48 9.93
CA LEU A 66 -2.09 1.81 9.84
C LEU A 66 -1.47 1.32 8.52
N GLN A 67 -1.87 0.15 8.03
CA GLN A 67 -1.37 -0.40 6.77
C GLN A 67 -1.93 0.36 5.55
N VAL A 68 -3.19 0.81 5.58
CA VAL A 68 -3.74 1.72 4.55
C VAL A 68 -2.97 3.03 4.58
N LEU A 69 -2.70 3.59 5.76
CA LEU A 69 -1.90 4.81 5.92
C LEU A 69 -0.50 4.65 5.33
N GLU A 70 0.18 3.55 5.63
CA GLU A 70 1.48 3.20 5.04
C GLU A 70 1.41 3.17 3.51
N ASN A 71 0.37 2.54 2.96
CA ASN A 71 0.15 2.47 1.52
C ASN A 71 -0.03 3.85 0.92
N ILE A 72 -0.90 4.72 1.45
CA ILE A 72 -1.12 6.05 0.85
C ILE A 72 0.08 6.99 1.02
N VAL A 73 0.87 6.86 2.09
CA VAL A 73 2.11 7.66 2.26
C VAL A 73 3.17 7.25 1.24
N LYS A 74 3.31 5.95 0.98
CA LYS A 74 4.11 5.43 -0.15
C LYS A 74 3.49 5.86 -1.48
N ASN A 75 2.14 5.83 -1.55
CA ASN A 75 1.41 5.77 -2.80
C ASN A 75 0.66 7.01 -3.28
N CYS A 76 0.72 8.15 -2.58
CA CYS A 76 -0.02 9.33 -3.00
C CYS A 76 0.82 10.61 -3.04
N GLY A 77 2.16 10.48 -2.94
CA GLY A 77 3.09 11.56 -3.21
C GLY A 77 3.30 12.55 -2.04
N GLY A 78 3.72 13.77 -2.36
CA GLY A 78 4.11 14.80 -1.40
C GLY A 78 2.96 15.32 -0.53
N CYS A 79 1.76 15.50 -1.10
CA CYS A 79 0.65 16.15 -0.40
C CYS A 79 0.21 15.43 0.89
N ILE A 80 0.15 14.09 0.89
CA ILE A 80 -0.15 13.31 2.09
C ILE A 80 1.01 13.38 3.09
N ARG A 81 2.27 13.32 2.63
CA ARG A 81 3.46 13.44 3.50
C ARG A 81 3.50 14.80 4.20
N ASP A 82 3.23 15.87 3.46
CA ASP A 82 3.20 17.24 3.98
C ASP A 82 2.10 17.39 5.04
N GLU A 83 0.89 16.90 4.77
CA GLU A 83 -0.21 16.95 5.75
C GLU A 83 0.08 16.10 7.00
N LEU A 84 0.58 14.88 6.82
CA LEU A 84 0.87 13.91 7.89
C LEU A 84 1.95 14.38 8.86
N THR A 85 2.86 15.22 8.37
CA THR A 85 3.95 15.81 9.17
C THR A 85 3.62 17.20 9.74
N LYS A 86 2.36 17.65 9.62
CA LYS A 86 1.91 18.81 10.38
C LYS A 86 1.81 18.46 11.85
N LYS A 87 2.11 19.44 12.71
CA LYS A 87 2.06 19.28 14.17
C LYS A 87 0.75 18.64 14.65
N ALA A 88 -0.39 19.09 14.12
CA ALA A 88 -1.70 18.57 14.49
C ALA A 88 -1.80 17.04 14.33
N TYR A 89 -1.27 16.47 13.25
CA TYR A 89 -1.32 15.02 13.03
C TYR A 89 -0.20 14.27 13.76
N CYS A 90 0.96 14.90 13.96
CA CYS A 90 1.99 14.37 14.86
C CYS A 90 1.48 14.21 16.30
N ASP A 91 0.68 15.16 16.80
CA ASP A 91 0.04 15.08 18.12
C ASP A 91 -0.95 13.88 18.18
N VAL A 92 -1.64 13.58 17.07
CA VAL A 92 -2.51 12.38 16.96
C VAL A 92 -1.69 11.10 17.10
N PHE A 93 -0.55 10.98 16.42
CA PHE A 93 0.32 9.81 16.56
C PHE A 93 0.88 9.66 17.97
N HIS A 94 1.31 10.76 18.58
CA HIS A 94 1.80 10.72 19.96
C HIS A 94 0.71 10.23 20.92
N ASN A 95 -0.51 10.76 20.78
CA ASN A 95 -1.65 10.33 21.57
C ASN A 95 -1.96 8.85 21.34
N LEU A 96 -2.04 8.41 20.09
CA LEU A 96 -2.31 7.00 19.74
C LEU A 96 -1.26 6.06 20.34
N ALA A 97 0.02 6.43 20.33
CA ALA A 97 1.09 5.62 20.93
C ALA A 97 0.91 5.47 22.45
N ARG A 98 0.39 6.51 23.13
CA ARG A 98 0.12 6.49 24.57
C ARG A 98 -1.14 5.71 24.91
N THR A 99 -2.22 5.91 24.15
CA THR A 99 -3.57 5.43 24.50
C THR A 99 -3.94 4.09 23.89
N ALA A 100 -3.28 3.63 22.83
CA ALA A 100 -3.61 2.35 22.21
C ALA A 100 -3.57 1.21 23.23
N SER A 101 -4.62 0.39 23.27
CA SER A 101 -4.68 -0.78 24.17
C SER A 101 -3.79 -1.92 23.69
N HIS A 102 -3.58 -2.02 22.39
CA HIS A 102 -2.94 -3.16 21.74
C HIS A 102 -1.48 -2.86 21.41
N ASN A 103 -0.58 -3.73 21.88
CA ASN A 103 0.87 -3.58 21.67
C ASN A 103 1.27 -3.71 20.20
N SER A 104 0.53 -4.47 19.39
CA SER A 104 0.73 -4.61 17.95
C SER A 104 0.56 -3.27 17.23
N VAL A 105 -0.50 -2.52 17.56
CA VAL A 105 -0.80 -1.19 17.00
C VAL A 105 0.32 -0.21 17.36
N LYS A 106 0.76 -0.18 18.63
CA LYS A 106 1.90 0.65 19.06
C LYS A 106 3.16 0.31 18.28
N ARG A 107 3.48 -0.98 18.18
CA ARG A 107 4.69 -1.44 17.47
C ARG A 107 4.67 -1.01 16.01
N LYS A 108 3.55 -1.22 15.32
CA LYS A 108 3.41 -0.83 13.91
C LYS A 108 3.49 0.69 13.73
N LEU A 109 2.87 1.46 14.62
CA LEU A 109 2.97 2.92 14.60
C LEU A 109 4.42 3.41 14.76
N LEU A 110 5.16 2.87 15.74
CA LEU A 110 6.57 3.24 15.97
C LEU A 110 7.46 2.86 14.76
N GLU A 111 7.20 1.72 14.13
CA GLU A 111 7.86 1.31 12.89
C GLU A 111 7.60 2.31 11.76
N LEU A 112 6.35 2.75 11.57
CA LEU A 112 6.00 3.73 10.55
C LEU A 112 6.66 5.08 10.78
N ILE A 113 6.56 5.62 12.01
CA ILE A 113 7.21 6.90 12.37
C ILE A 113 8.71 6.82 12.11
N LYS A 114 9.36 5.73 12.53
CA LYS A 114 10.81 5.57 12.29
C LYS A 114 11.14 5.44 10.81
N THR A 115 10.31 4.73 10.05
CA THR A 115 10.48 4.61 8.58
C THR A 115 10.36 5.98 7.91
N TRP A 116 9.34 6.76 8.26
CA TRP A 116 9.12 8.09 7.70
C TRP A 116 10.24 9.08 8.03
N ASP A 117 10.75 9.04 9.26
CA ASP A 117 11.94 9.81 9.67
C ASP A 117 13.15 9.46 8.79
N CYS A 118 13.41 8.16 8.58
CA CYS A 118 14.49 7.72 7.70
C CYS A 118 14.29 8.11 6.23
N VAL A 119 13.04 8.20 5.75
CA VAL A 119 12.73 8.45 4.34
C VAL A 119 12.73 9.93 3.99
N PHE A 120 12.09 10.76 4.82
CA PHE A 120 11.87 12.16 4.50
C PHE A 120 12.09 13.10 5.69
N GLY A 121 12.63 12.62 6.81
CA GLY A 121 12.94 13.47 7.98
C GLY A 121 13.96 14.57 7.69
N GLU A 122 14.91 14.34 6.77
CA GLU A 122 15.94 15.33 6.41
C GLU A 122 15.38 16.60 5.75
N LYS A 123 14.14 16.58 5.24
CA LYS A 123 13.53 17.74 4.57
C LYS A 123 12.99 18.72 5.62
N PRO A 124 13.34 20.02 5.58
CA PRO A 124 12.92 21.00 6.58
C PRO A 124 11.40 21.09 6.79
N GLN A 125 10.62 20.86 5.74
CA GLN A 125 9.15 20.88 5.81
C GLN A 125 8.56 19.79 6.72
N HIS A 126 9.33 18.75 7.06
CA HIS A 126 8.91 17.62 7.89
C HIS A 126 9.48 17.66 9.31
N ILE A 127 9.96 18.83 9.77
CA ILE A 127 10.60 19.00 11.09
C ILE A 127 9.76 18.48 12.27
N ASN A 128 8.43 18.58 12.22
CA ASN A 128 7.58 18.09 13.30
C ASN A 128 7.66 16.57 13.48
N LEU A 129 8.02 15.82 12.42
CA LEU A 129 8.24 14.38 12.52
C LEU A 129 9.48 14.06 13.35
N ILE A 130 10.56 14.84 13.15
CA ILE A 130 11.78 14.73 13.97
C ILE A 130 11.47 15.11 15.42
N ILE A 131 10.73 16.20 15.63
CA ILE A 131 10.31 16.64 16.97
C ILE A 131 9.50 15.53 17.65
N LEU A 132 8.49 14.97 16.96
CA LEU A 132 7.69 13.85 17.46
C LEU A 132 8.56 12.67 17.87
N LEU A 133 9.49 12.23 16.99
CA LEU A 133 10.38 11.11 17.27
C LEU A 133 11.21 11.35 18.54
N ASN A 134 11.79 12.54 18.68
CA ASN A 134 12.63 12.89 19.82
C ASN A 134 11.83 13.01 21.11
N THR A 135 10.64 13.62 21.05
CA THR A 135 9.70 13.67 22.18
C THR A 135 9.29 12.27 22.61
N MET A 136 8.97 11.38 21.68
CA MET A 136 8.61 9.99 22.00
C MET A 136 9.78 9.22 22.61
N LYS A 137 11.02 9.44 22.14
CA LYS A 137 12.20 8.83 22.80
C LYS A 137 12.37 9.34 24.23
N ALA A 138 12.17 10.63 24.47
CA ALA A 138 12.23 11.22 25.81
C ALA A 138 11.15 10.67 26.75
N ASP A 139 9.95 10.39 26.21
CA ASP A 139 8.85 9.73 26.92
C ASP A 139 9.09 8.22 27.16
N GLY A 140 10.20 7.66 26.68
CA GLY A 140 10.59 6.26 26.89
C GLY A 140 10.10 5.27 25.82
N PHE A 141 9.56 5.74 24.69
CA PHE A 141 9.20 4.86 23.58
C PHE A 141 10.45 4.27 22.91
N ILE A 142 10.48 2.94 22.77
CA ILE A 142 11.58 2.21 22.11
C ILE A 142 11.22 2.00 20.64
N PHE A 143 11.96 2.67 19.76
CA PHE A 143 11.80 2.51 18.32
C PHE A 143 12.57 1.29 17.79
N PRO A 144 12.04 0.60 16.76
CA PRO A 144 12.78 -0.48 16.12
C PRO A 144 14.06 0.02 15.47
N ASN A 145 15.09 -0.82 15.46
CA ASN A 145 16.30 -0.56 14.69
C ASN A 145 16.00 -0.85 13.21
N LEU A 146 15.73 0.21 12.45
CA LEU A 146 15.46 0.12 11.02
C LEU A 146 16.69 0.60 10.24
N GLN A 147 17.22 -0.30 9.41
CA GLN A 147 18.20 0.03 8.38
C GLN A 147 17.44 0.21 7.06
N VAL A 148 17.01 1.44 6.77
CA VAL A 148 16.38 1.76 5.49
C VAL A 148 17.50 1.89 4.45
N SER A 149 17.57 0.94 3.52
CA SER A 149 18.59 0.96 2.47
C SER A 149 18.37 2.13 1.50
N LYS A 150 19.45 2.62 0.87
CA LYS A 150 19.35 3.66 -0.19
C LYS A 150 18.38 3.27 -1.31
N ALA A 151 18.25 1.98 -1.62
CA ALA A 151 17.28 1.48 -2.59
C ALA A 151 15.82 1.67 -2.11
N MET A 152 15.54 1.47 -0.81
CA MET A 152 14.22 1.73 -0.25
C MET A 152 13.89 3.22 -0.23
N LEU A 153 14.88 4.09 0.03
CA LEU A 153 14.73 5.55 -0.08
C LEU A 153 14.40 5.98 -1.51
N ALA A 154 15.13 5.44 -2.50
CA ALA A 154 14.92 5.74 -3.91
C ALA A 154 13.49 5.37 -4.38
N LEU A 155 12.88 4.33 -3.82
CA LEU A 155 11.48 3.96 -4.13
C LEU A 155 10.45 5.00 -3.67
N TYR A 156 10.74 5.74 -2.60
CA TYR A 156 9.85 6.79 -2.09
C TYR A 156 9.93 8.09 -2.88
N ASP A 157 11.05 8.32 -3.57
CA ASP A 157 11.25 9.47 -4.46
C ASP A 157 10.99 9.11 -5.95
N ALA A 158 10.85 7.82 -6.28
CA ALA A 158 10.58 7.37 -7.64
C ALA A 158 9.20 7.84 -8.15
N PRO A 159 9.10 8.37 -9.38
CA PRO A 159 7.83 8.67 -10.01
C PRO A 159 6.98 7.40 -10.15
N ARG A 160 5.73 7.48 -9.68
CA ARG A 160 4.73 6.39 -9.66
C ARG A 160 4.47 5.74 -11.02
N ALA A 161 4.73 6.45 -12.11
CA ALA A 161 4.65 5.92 -13.48
C ALA A 161 5.50 4.64 -13.69
N ILE A 162 6.66 4.56 -13.03
CA ILE A 162 7.57 3.40 -13.11
C ILE A 162 7.02 2.20 -12.30
N GLN A 163 6.32 2.46 -11.20
CA GLN A 163 5.73 1.41 -10.36
C GLN A 163 4.47 0.79 -10.97
N LYS A 164 3.61 1.61 -11.63
CA LYS A 164 2.43 1.11 -12.37
C LYS A 164 2.85 0.16 -13.51
N SER A 165 3.98 0.41 -14.19
CA SER A 165 4.50 -0.50 -15.23
C SER A 165 4.98 -1.84 -14.67
N ASP A 166 5.68 -1.86 -13.53
CA ASP A 166 6.18 -3.11 -12.93
C ASP A 166 5.07 -3.97 -12.32
N MET A 167 4.05 -3.35 -11.71
CA MET A 167 2.88 -4.05 -11.20
C MET A 167 1.99 -4.61 -12.33
N THR A 168 1.92 -3.90 -13.47
CA THR A 168 1.26 -4.39 -14.68
C THR A 168 2.06 -5.52 -15.35
N ARG A 169 3.40 -5.48 -15.24
CA ARG A 169 4.30 -6.54 -15.69
C ARG A 169 4.18 -7.81 -14.83
N LYS A 170 4.07 -7.66 -13.51
CA LYS A 170 3.76 -8.77 -12.58
C LYS A 170 2.39 -9.38 -12.83
N ARG A 171 1.35 -8.57 -13.09
CA ARG A 171 0.02 -9.07 -13.53
C ARG A 171 0.08 -9.87 -14.84
N LYS A 172 0.98 -9.51 -15.78
CA LYS A 172 1.22 -10.28 -17.01
C LYS A 172 1.99 -11.57 -16.78
N LEU A 173 2.77 -11.68 -15.70
CA LEU A 173 3.54 -12.87 -15.36
C LEU A 173 2.73 -13.87 -14.53
N GLU A 174 1.76 -13.40 -13.73
CA GLU A 174 0.84 -14.25 -12.94
C GLU A 174 -0.33 -14.79 -13.76
N SER A 175 -0.60 -14.25 -14.95
CA SER A 175 -1.48 -14.87 -15.93
C SER A 175 -0.73 -15.91 -16.78
N VAL A 176 -0.24 -17.00 -16.16
CA VAL A 176 0.10 -18.22 -16.90
C VAL A 176 -1.14 -19.11 -16.91
N PRO A 177 -1.59 -19.61 -18.08
CA PRO A 177 -2.73 -20.51 -18.14
C PRO A 177 -2.40 -21.84 -17.43
N THR A 178 -3.37 -22.35 -16.67
CA THR A 178 -3.33 -23.69 -16.07
C THR A 178 -3.02 -24.74 -17.14
N PRO A 179 -2.11 -25.71 -16.87
CA PRO A 179 -1.78 -26.73 -17.86
C PRO A 179 -2.88 -27.78 -17.89
N THR A 180 -3.67 -27.82 -18.94
CA THR A 180 -4.43 -29.02 -19.33
C THR A 180 -4.29 -29.26 -20.83
N GLN A 181 -3.27 -30.08 -21.12
CA GLN A 181 -3.09 -30.95 -22.28
C GLN A 181 -3.19 -30.34 -23.69
N ILE A 182 -2.04 -29.93 -24.20
CA ILE A 182 -1.70 -30.11 -25.60
C ILE A 182 -1.47 -31.62 -25.82
N THR A 183 -2.36 -32.30 -26.52
CA THR A 183 -2.01 -33.45 -27.37
C THR A 183 -3.04 -33.55 -28.47
N SER A 184 -2.72 -33.05 -29.66
CA SER A 184 -3.11 -33.61 -30.98
C SER A 184 -2.70 -32.67 -32.13
N GLN A 185 -1.41 -32.40 -32.30
CA GLN A 185 -0.87 -31.87 -33.56
C GLN A 185 0.24 -32.73 -34.18
N SER A 186 0.44 -33.96 -33.71
CA SER A 186 1.44 -34.90 -34.25
C SER A 186 0.85 -36.13 -34.96
N LYS A 187 -0.43 -36.09 -35.37
CA LYS A 187 -1.02 -37.16 -36.23
C LYS A 187 -1.37 -36.75 -37.65
N LEU A 188 -1.19 -35.48 -38.04
CA LEU A 188 -1.35 -35.08 -39.45
C LEU A 188 -0.14 -35.48 -40.31
N HIS A 189 1.06 -35.55 -39.73
CA HIS A 189 2.29 -35.87 -40.47
C HIS A 189 2.58 -37.38 -40.66
N LYS A 190 1.74 -38.28 -40.14
CA LYS A 190 1.82 -39.73 -40.42
C LYS A 190 0.73 -40.25 -41.33
N GLN A 191 -0.26 -39.43 -41.69
CA GLN A 191 -1.36 -39.82 -42.58
C GLN A 191 -1.05 -39.51 -44.05
N GLU A 192 -0.20 -38.51 -44.33
CA GLU A 192 0.23 -38.17 -45.69
C GLU A 192 1.28 -39.15 -46.27
N HIS A 193 2.13 -39.75 -45.44
CA HIS A 193 3.10 -40.76 -45.89
C HIS A 193 2.46 -42.12 -46.25
N PHE A 194 1.28 -42.43 -45.69
CA PHE A 194 0.54 -43.66 -46.02
C PHE A 194 -0.26 -43.52 -47.32
N TYR A 195 -0.80 -42.32 -47.60
CA TYR A 195 -1.52 -42.04 -48.85
C TYR A 195 -0.61 -41.90 -50.08
N PHE A 196 0.65 -41.49 -49.91
CA PHE A 196 1.62 -41.39 -51.02
C PHE A 196 2.18 -42.77 -51.45
N SER A 197 2.23 -43.75 -50.55
CA SER A 197 2.76 -45.10 -50.82
C SER A 197 1.78 -46.01 -51.60
N GLN A 198 0.48 -45.72 -51.59
CA GLN A 198 -0.54 -46.51 -52.30
C GLN A 198 -0.89 -45.98 -53.71
N ARG A 199 -0.29 -44.86 -54.15
CA ARG A 199 -0.51 -44.30 -55.50
C ARG A 199 0.59 -44.65 -56.51
N GLN A 200 1.62 -45.38 -56.10
CA GLN A 200 2.75 -45.84 -56.94
C GLN A 200 2.75 -47.36 -57.18
N ARG A 201 1.62 -48.05 -56.93
CA ARG A 201 1.38 -49.46 -57.32
C ARG A 201 0.10 -49.58 -58.14
N LYS A 202 0.05 -48.85 -59.24
CA LYS A 202 -0.62 -49.27 -60.47
C LYS A 202 0.40 -49.23 -61.58
#